data_AF-A0A0B7FHR2-F1
#
_entry.id   AF-A0A0B7FHR2-F1
#
_cell.length_a   1.000
_cell.length_b   1.000
_cell.length_c   1.000
_cell.angle_alpha   90.00
_cell.angle_beta   90.00
_cell.angle_gamma   90.00
#
_symmetry.space_group_name_H-M   'P 1'
#
loop_
_entity.id
_entity.type
_entity.pdbx_description
1 polymer ?
#
loop_
_entity_poly.entity_id
_entity_poly.type
_entity_poly.pdbx_seq_one_letter_code
_entity_poly.pdbx_strand_id
1 'polypeptide(L)'
;MRFSLALFALPLALVAASPAGKRCTGTISSLDDVAAAQKCTTINIKAFTVPAGKTFAISCLSGTTVNMLGDVKFGVKNWPGPLFSISGTNIKFNGNGHTFDGQGASYWDGQGGNGGVTKPHPMMKIKMSGTYSNVKVLNSPAHVYSVANPARLVMSKLTIDNSAGDKPNSKSGGKAAGHNTDGFDVSTTDLTIEDSTIHNQDDCIAINKGSNIIFQRNSCTGGHGISIGSISTGATVKNVQILNNKIIDNDQGLRIKTKADATNASVSNIVFNGNTATGIRKYGVIVDQGYPTTLGKAGNSVAMSGIAFGTNNIAVTSNAQRVAVNCGSKCTVGFFLNTFLSYERDRSHMRTGQTAQETSKPGTTTKDVPNQHTTLNGKKRETNKGKQEKARSHCENPIVLAFFSISLSSLAYAIVYVALCHPRPSIGKVAALGSPNCTTYRTYTSNTNIINLPNPIRSPLVLCIFCGFNTTYHDITQPHSVAGFPVGQCLAISFTSP
;
A
#
# COMPACT_ATOMS: atom_id res chain seq x y z
N MET A 1 20.76 -68.33 5.59
CA MET A 1 19.61 -67.44 5.26
C MET A 1 19.65 -67.12 3.78
N ARG A 2 18.69 -67.61 2.99
CA ARG A 2 18.57 -67.31 1.55
C ARG A 2 17.76 -66.03 1.40
N PHE A 3 18.38 -64.94 0.96
CA PHE A 3 17.70 -63.69 0.62
C PHE A 3 17.03 -63.86 -0.76
N SER A 4 15.69 -63.86 -0.77
CA SER A 4 14.91 -63.77 -2.00
C SER A 4 14.71 -62.29 -2.34
N LEU A 5 15.24 -61.87 -3.48
CA LEU A 5 15.07 -60.51 -4.02
C LEU A 5 13.69 -60.43 -4.71
N ALA A 6 12.71 -59.82 -4.05
CA ALA A 6 11.41 -59.55 -4.66
C ALA A 6 11.52 -58.31 -5.57
N LEU A 7 11.42 -58.52 -6.88
CA LEU A 7 11.40 -57.47 -7.89
C LEU A 7 10.01 -56.81 -7.90
N PHE A 8 9.88 -55.62 -7.29
CA PHE A 8 8.67 -54.81 -7.40
C PHE A 8 8.61 -54.18 -8.79
N ALA A 9 7.67 -54.64 -9.62
CA ALA A 9 7.32 -53.99 -10.88
C ALA A 9 6.63 -52.64 -10.59
N LEU A 10 7.27 -51.53 -10.92
CA LEU A 10 6.63 -50.22 -10.94
C LEU A 10 5.61 -50.17 -12.10
N PRO A 11 4.36 -49.74 -11.87
CA PRO A 11 3.43 -49.49 -12.95
C PRO A 11 3.90 -48.29 -13.79
N LEU A 12 4.09 -48.51 -15.09
CA LEU A 12 4.27 -47.43 -16.06
C LEU A 12 3.03 -46.55 -16.05
N ALA A 13 3.14 -45.35 -15.49
CA ALA A 13 2.16 -44.29 -15.70
C ALA A 13 2.24 -43.85 -17.16
N LEU A 14 1.25 -44.22 -17.98
CA LEU A 14 1.02 -43.60 -19.28
C LEU A 14 0.72 -42.12 -19.04
N VAL A 15 1.71 -41.25 -19.24
CA VAL A 15 1.49 -39.82 -19.39
C VAL A 15 0.79 -39.63 -20.73
N ALA A 16 -0.54 -39.54 -20.71
CA ALA A 16 -1.30 -39.14 -21.89
C ALA A 16 -0.82 -37.75 -22.31
N ALA A 17 -0.08 -37.68 -23.42
CA ALA A 17 0.33 -36.43 -24.02
C ALA A 17 -0.95 -35.62 -24.29
N SER A 18 -1.05 -34.43 -23.68
CA SER A 18 -2.13 -33.51 -23.99
C SER A 18 -2.12 -33.25 -25.51
N PRO A 19 -3.29 -33.26 -26.19
CA PRO A 19 -3.34 -33.01 -27.62
C PRO A 19 -2.58 -31.71 -27.92
N ALA A 20 -1.50 -31.80 -28.69
CA ALA A 20 -0.76 -30.62 -29.11
C ALA A 20 -1.71 -29.75 -29.92
N GLY A 21 -2.01 -28.56 -29.41
CA GLY A 21 -2.90 -27.61 -30.08
C GLY A 21 -2.49 -27.37 -31.53
N LYS A 22 -3.46 -27.17 -32.42
CA LYS A 22 -3.15 -26.82 -33.81
C LYS A 22 -2.36 -25.51 -33.80
N ARG A 23 -1.15 -25.52 -34.37
CA ARG A 23 -0.38 -24.30 -34.62
C ARG A 23 -1.15 -23.45 -35.63
N CYS A 24 -1.95 -22.53 -35.13
CA CYS A 24 -2.74 -21.58 -35.92
C CYS A 24 -2.90 -20.27 -35.15
N THR A 25 -3.45 -19.27 -35.83
CA THR A 25 -3.83 -17.99 -35.27
C THR A 25 -5.34 -17.84 -35.34
N GLY A 26 -6.00 -17.86 -34.18
CA GLY A 26 -7.39 -17.50 -34.03
C GLY A 26 -7.54 -15.99 -33.95
N THR A 27 -8.56 -15.42 -34.59
CA THR A 27 -8.89 -14.00 -34.47
C THR A 27 -10.27 -13.87 -33.84
N ILE A 28 -10.41 -13.00 -32.85
CA ILE A 28 -11.68 -12.69 -32.18
C ILE A 28 -12.04 -11.24 -32.49
N SER A 29 -13.13 -11.04 -33.22
CA SER A 29 -13.76 -9.73 -33.51
C SER A 29 -15.21 -9.66 -33.01
N SER A 30 -15.73 -10.76 -32.49
CA SER A 30 -17.05 -10.91 -31.88
C SER A 30 -17.05 -12.13 -30.95
N LEU A 31 -18.13 -12.33 -30.18
CA LEU A 31 -18.24 -13.54 -29.36
C LEU A 31 -18.36 -14.84 -30.18
N ASP A 32 -18.83 -14.76 -31.43
CA ASP A 32 -19.02 -15.93 -32.30
C ASP A 32 -17.68 -16.55 -32.73
N ASP A 33 -16.63 -15.73 -32.77
CA ASP A 33 -15.28 -16.13 -33.17
C ASP A 33 -14.55 -16.97 -32.10
N VAL A 34 -14.99 -16.88 -30.84
CA VAL A 34 -14.29 -17.47 -29.67
C VAL A 34 -14.10 -18.97 -29.83
N ALA A 35 -15.16 -19.68 -30.25
CA ALA A 35 -15.15 -21.14 -30.35
C ALA A 35 -14.11 -21.66 -31.36
N ALA A 36 -13.88 -20.92 -32.44
CA ALA A 36 -12.85 -21.23 -33.43
C ALA A 36 -11.47 -20.81 -32.93
N ALA A 37 -11.35 -19.60 -32.37
CA ALA A 37 -10.07 -19.04 -31.97
C ALA A 37 -9.39 -19.83 -30.84
N GLN A 38 -10.15 -20.32 -29.86
CA GLN A 38 -9.60 -21.04 -28.71
C GLN A 38 -8.99 -22.42 -29.05
N LYS A 39 -9.15 -22.89 -30.29
CA LYS A 39 -8.50 -24.12 -30.80
C LYS A 39 -7.07 -23.86 -31.30
N CYS A 40 -6.64 -22.60 -31.32
CA CYS A 40 -5.34 -22.16 -31.81
C CYS A 40 -4.36 -21.84 -30.68
N THR A 41 -3.07 -22.02 -30.95
CA THR A 41 -1.99 -21.67 -30.02
C THR A 41 -1.62 -20.18 -30.02
N THR A 42 -2.16 -19.40 -30.97
CA THR A 42 -2.15 -17.93 -30.94
C THR A 42 -3.58 -17.42 -31.05
N ILE A 43 -3.97 -16.46 -30.21
CA ILE A 43 -5.27 -15.79 -30.25
C ILE A 43 -5.04 -14.29 -30.34
N ASN A 44 -5.64 -13.64 -31.33
CA ASN A 44 -5.62 -12.21 -31.52
C ASN A 44 -7.01 -11.62 -31.26
N ILE A 45 -7.13 -10.75 -30.28
CA ILE A 45 -8.38 -10.08 -29.91
C ILE A 45 -8.41 -8.71 -30.58
N LYS A 46 -9.25 -8.52 -31.59
CA LYS A 46 -9.47 -7.21 -32.23
C LYS A 46 -10.37 -6.32 -31.37
N ALA A 47 -10.52 -5.07 -31.77
CA ALA A 47 -11.51 -4.20 -31.15
C ALA A 47 -12.93 -4.71 -31.42
N PHE A 48 -13.76 -4.82 -30.39
CA PHE A 48 -15.19 -5.13 -30.54
C PHE A 48 -15.98 -4.77 -29.28
N THR A 49 -17.31 -4.72 -29.43
CA THR A 49 -18.23 -4.56 -28.30
C THR A 49 -18.83 -5.91 -27.92
N VAL A 50 -18.66 -6.31 -26.67
CA VAL A 50 -19.34 -7.48 -26.08
C VAL A 50 -20.80 -7.09 -25.82
N PRO A 51 -21.78 -7.87 -26.32
CA PRO A 51 -23.19 -7.57 -26.10
C PRO A 51 -23.57 -7.49 -24.61
N ALA A 52 -24.55 -6.66 -24.29
CA ALA A 52 -25.01 -6.43 -22.92
C ALA A 52 -25.42 -7.74 -22.22
N GLY A 53 -24.92 -7.96 -21.01
CA GLY A 53 -25.26 -9.15 -20.23
C GLY A 53 -24.61 -10.45 -20.68
N LYS A 54 -23.55 -10.38 -21.50
CA LYS A 54 -22.78 -11.54 -21.95
C LYS A 54 -21.36 -11.50 -21.38
N THR A 55 -20.81 -12.68 -21.08
CA THR A 55 -19.40 -12.83 -20.72
C THR A 55 -18.57 -13.08 -21.98
N PHE A 56 -17.44 -12.38 -22.11
CA PHE A 56 -16.37 -12.75 -23.03
C PHE A 56 -15.45 -13.76 -22.35
N ALA A 57 -15.63 -15.05 -22.65
CA ALA A 57 -14.90 -16.15 -22.02
C ALA A 57 -13.97 -16.85 -23.01
N ILE A 58 -12.70 -17.07 -22.65
CA ILE A 58 -11.74 -17.80 -23.48
C ILE A 58 -11.14 -18.96 -22.67
N SER A 59 -11.23 -20.18 -23.19
CA SER A 59 -10.53 -21.34 -22.63
C SER A 59 -9.35 -21.72 -23.51
N CYS A 60 -8.16 -21.30 -23.12
CA CYS A 60 -6.95 -21.47 -23.91
C CYS A 60 -6.35 -22.88 -23.78
N LEU A 61 -5.77 -23.37 -24.88
CA LEU A 61 -4.86 -24.50 -24.86
C LEU A 61 -3.59 -24.15 -24.09
N SER A 62 -2.92 -25.14 -23.49
CA SER A 62 -1.65 -24.91 -22.80
C SER A 62 -0.60 -24.28 -23.72
N GLY A 63 0.14 -23.29 -23.24
CA GLY A 63 1.18 -22.61 -24.03
C GLY A 63 0.67 -21.53 -24.99
N THR A 64 -0.64 -21.25 -25.00
CA THR A 64 -1.24 -20.27 -25.93
C THR A 64 -0.71 -18.87 -25.68
N THR A 65 -0.41 -18.13 -26.76
CA THR A 65 -0.18 -16.69 -26.72
C THR A 65 -1.45 -15.96 -27.10
N VAL A 66 -1.88 -15.02 -26.27
CA VAL A 66 -3.05 -14.15 -26.50
C VAL A 66 -2.57 -12.72 -26.64
N ASN A 67 -2.94 -12.05 -27.73
CA ASN A 67 -2.61 -10.64 -27.98
C ASN A 67 -3.89 -9.82 -28.12
N MET A 68 -3.99 -8.72 -27.41
CA MET A 68 -4.96 -7.68 -27.78
C MET A 68 -4.38 -6.85 -28.92
N LEU A 69 -5.21 -6.58 -29.93
CA LEU A 69 -4.94 -5.74 -31.09
C LEU A 69 -5.94 -4.57 -31.18
N GLY A 70 -6.81 -4.43 -30.19
CA GLY A 70 -7.82 -3.39 -30.12
C GLY A 70 -8.57 -3.43 -28.79
N ASP A 71 -9.30 -2.35 -28.52
CA ASP A 71 -10.04 -2.19 -27.27
C ASP A 71 -11.35 -2.99 -27.27
N VAL A 72 -11.67 -3.58 -26.13
CA VAL A 72 -12.91 -4.33 -25.92
C VAL A 72 -13.82 -3.54 -24.99
N LYS A 73 -15.03 -3.25 -25.47
CA LYS A 73 -16.04 -2.52 -24.71
C LYS A 73 -17.17 -3.45 -24.29
N PHE A 74 -17.67 -3.32 -23.06
CA PHE A 74 -18.79 -4.13 -22.59
C PHE A 74 -20.13 -3.36 -22.65
N GLY A 75 -21.15 -3.99 -23.23
CA GLY A 75 -22.51 -3.48 -23.20
C GLY A 75 -23.10 -3.45 -21.78
N VAL A 76 -23.95 -2.46 -21.50
CA VAL A 76 -24.46 -2.20 -20.15
C VAL A 76 -25.67 -3.08 -19.84
N LYS A 77 -25.60 -3.84 -18.74
CA LYS A 77 -26.73 -4.56 -18.15
C LYS A 77 -26.49 -4.71 -16.64
N ASN A 78 -27.54 -4.67 -15.83
CA ASN A 78 -27.45 -5.06 -14.42
C ASN A 78 -27.52 -6.59 -14.31
N TRP A 79 -26.41 -7.23 -13.96
CA TRP A 79 -26.29 -8.69 -13.80
C TRP A 79 -25.01 -9.00 -12.99
N PRO A 80 -24.84 -10.23 -12.47
CA PRO A 80 -23.72 -10.55 -11.58
C PRO A 80 -22.33 -10.53 -12.25
N GLY A 81 -22.22 -10.70 -13.57
CA GLY A 81 -20.93 -10.90 -14.25
C GLY A 81 -20.40 -12.34 -14.12
N PRO A 82 -19.11 -12.60 -14.41
CA PRO A 82 -18.07 -11.63 -14.79
C PRO A 82 -18.20 -11.12 -16.23
N LEU A 83 -17.54 -10.00 -16.54
CA LEU A 83 -17.50 -9.46 -17.91
C LEU A 83 -16.52 -10.23 -18.80
N PHE A 84 -15.28 -10.44 -18.33
CA PHE A 84 -14.26 -11.22 -19.01
C PHE A 84 -13.83 -12.42 -18.17
N SER A 85 -13.55 -13.55 -18.81
CA SER A 85 -12.94 -14.71 -18.16
C SER A 85 -11.92 -15.37 -19.07
N ILE A 86 -10.76 -15.72 -18.51
CA ILE A 86 -9.74 -16.52 -19.20
C ILE A 86 -9.29 -17.70 -18.35
N SER A 87 -9.14 -18.86 -18.97
CA SER A 87 -8.56 -20.06 -18.35
C SER A 87 -7.50 -20.71 -19.23
N GLY A 88 -6.54 -21.38 -18.61
CA GLY A 88 -5.50 -22.14 -19.31
C GLY A 88 -4.21 -22.25 -18.50
N THR A 89 -3.28 -23.09 -18.96
CA THR A 89 -1.97 -23.26 -18.32
C THR A 89 -0.86 -22.72 -19.21
N ASN A 90 0.17 -22.12 -18.61
CA ASN A 90 1.31 -21.57 -19.35
C ASN A 90 0.90 -20.60 -20.47
N ILE A 91 -0.02 -19.69 -20.16
CA ILE A 91 -0.55 -18.71 -21.12
C ILE A 91 0.34 -17.46 -21.12
N LYS A 92 0.61 -16.91 -22.29
CA LYS A 92 1.20 -15.58 -22.45
C LYS A 92 0.14 -14.61 -22.94
N PHE A 93 -0.46 -13.86 -22.01
CA PHE A 93 -1.43 -12.82 -22.33
C PHE A 93 -0.73 -11.46 -22.42
N ASN A 94 -0.80 -10.82 -23.58
CA ASN A 94 -0.24 -9.51 -23.86
C ASN A 94 -1.36 -8.56 -24.28
N GLY A 95 -1.66 -7.59 -23.41
CA GLY A 95 -2.64 -6.55 -23.67
C GLY A 95 -2.17 -5.48 -24.66
N ASN A 96 -0.87 -5.40 -24.98
CA ASN A 96 -0.33 -4.39 -25.90
C ASN A 96 -0.76 -2.93 -25.59
N GLY A 97 -1.14 -2.62 -24.34
CA GLY A 97 -1.63 -1.30 -23.93
C GLY A 97 -3.10 -1.05 -24.24
N HIS A 98 -3.82 -2.04 -24.78
CA HIS A 98 -5.25 -1.96 -25.08
C HIS A 98 -6.12 -2.08 -23.83
N THR A 99 -7.37 -1.63 -24.01
CA THR A 99 -8.32 -1.40 -22.93
C THR A 99 -9.46 -2.41 -22.95
N PHE A 100 -9.82 -2.90 -21.76
CA PHE A 100 -11.15 -3.42 -21.48
C PHE A 100 -11.96 -2.32 -20.77
N ASP A 101 -13.02 -1.81 -21.40
CA ASP A 101 -13.89 -0.75 -20.86
C ASP A 101 -15.18 -1.35 -20.29
N GLY A 102 -15.28 -1.31 -18.96
CA GLY A 102 -16.39 -1.87 -18.18
C GLY A 102 -17.62 -0.96 -18.08
N GLN A 103 -17.55 0.28 -18.58
CA GLN A 103 -18.65 1.24 -18.55
C GLN A 103 -19.20 1.55 -17.14
N GLY A 104 -18.31 1.56 -16.13
CA GLY A 104 -18.61 1.69 -14.71
C GLY A 104 -19.54 2.84 -14.33
N ALA A 105 -19.39 4.01 -14.98
CA ALA A 105 -20.23 5.19 -14.75
C ALA A 105 -21.74 4.95 -14.97
N SER A 106 -22.12 3.94 -15.77
CA SER A 106 -23.53 3.56 -15.94
C SER A 106 -24.13 2.84 -14.73
N TYR A 107 -23.28 2.30 -13.85
CA TYR A 107 -23.66 1.50 -12.68
C TYR A 107 -23.48 2.24 -11.35
N TRP A 108 -22.47 3.10 -11.28
CA TRP A 108 -22.01 3.73 -10.04
C TRP A 108 -23.08 4.61 -9.38
N ASP A 109 -23.35 4.28 -8.12
CA ASP A 109 -24.37 4.87 -7.25
C ASP A 109 -23.84 5.10 -5.83
N GLY A 110 -22.52 5.06 -5.64
CA GLY A 110 -21.85 5.20 -4.34
C GLY A 110 -22.05 4.03 -3.36
N GLN A 111 -22.74 2.96 -3.77
CA GLN A 111 -23.05 1.82 -2.91
C GLN A 111 -22.26 0.55 -3.26
N GLY A 112 -21.67 0.49 -4.46
CA GLY A 112 -20.82 -0.64 -4.85
C GLY A 112 -21.58 -1.96 -4.81
N GLY A 113 -21.00 -2.98 -4.16
CA GLY A 113 -21.65 -4.27 -3.89
C GLY A 113 -22.50 -4.32 -2.62
N ASN A 114 -22.54 -3.23 -1.83
CA ASN A 114 -23.27 -3.17 -0.57
C ASN A 114 -24.76 -2.81 -0.73
N GLY A 115 -25.20 -2.45 -1.94
CA GLY A 115 -26.57 -2.04 -2.22
C GLY A 115 -26.75 -1.44 -3.61
N GLY A 116 -27.92 -0.84 -3.83
CA GLY A 116 -28.28 -0.19 -5.10
C GLY A 116 -28.52 -1.17 -6.24
N VAL A 117 -28.09 -0.83 -7.46
CA VAL A 117 -28.25 -1.70 -8.62
C VAL A 117 -27.24 -2.86 -8.60
N THR A 118 -27.60 -4.01 -9.17
CA THR A 118 -26.64 -5.10 -9.41
C THR A 118 -25.58 -4.65 -10.41
N LYS A 119 -24.30 -4.76 -10.01
CA LYS A 119 -23.14 -4.36 -10.80
C LYS A 119 -22.36 -5.62 -11.20
N PRO A 120 -21.96 -5.81 -12.46
CA PRO A 120 -21.17 -6.99 -12.84
C PRO A 120 -19.81 -7.01 -12.12
N HIS A 121 -19.54 -8.03 -11.32
CA HIS A 121 -18.27 -8.18 -10.60
C HIS A 121 -17.91 -9.65 -10.32
N PRO A 122 -16.62 -10.03 -10.35
CA PRO A 122 -15.48 -9.21 -10.80
C PRO A 122 -15.59 -8.90 -12.31
N MET A 123 -14.99 -7.81 -12.76
CA MET A 123 -14.91 -7.52 -14.20
C MET A 123 -14.06 -8.56 -14.93
N MET A 124 -12.90 -8.89 -14.37
CA MET A 124 -11.88 -9.76 -14.97
C MET A 124 -11.69 -11.01 -14.09
N LYS A 125 -12.11 -12.18 -14.59
CA LYS A 125 -11.86 -13.47 -13.94
C LYS A 125 -10.64 -14.16 -14.53
N ILE A 126 -9.53 -14.20 -13.78
CA ILE A 126 -8.25 -14.74 -14.25
C ILE A 126 -8.04 -16.12 -13.64
N LYS A 127 -8.21 -17.16 -14.47
CA LYS A 127 -8.02 -18.58 -14.11
C LYS A 127 -6.90 -19.22 -14.93
N MET A 128 -5.80 -18.49 -15.12
CA MET A 128 -4.66 -18.94 -15.92
C MET A 128 -3.34 -18.91 -15.17
N SER A 129 -2.37 -19.72 -15.60
CA SER A 129 -0.96 -19.59 -15.21
C SER A 129 -0.12 -19.02 -16.35
N GLY A 130 1.11 -18.60 -16.07
CA GLY A 130 2.01 -17.99 -17.06
C GLY A 130 2.20 -16.49 -16.83
N THR A 131 2.00 -15.67 -17.87
CA THR A 131 2.18 -14.22 -17.83
C THR A 131 0.95 -13.48 -18.32
N TYR A 132 0.58 -12.41 -17.64
CA TYR A 132 -0.53 -11.53 -17.99
C TYR A 132 -0.06 -10.09 -17.89
N SER A 133 0.07 -9.40 -19.02
CA SER A 133 0.81 -8.13 -19.05
C SER A 133 0.20 -7.05 -19.92
N ASN A 134 0.48 -5.79 -19.57
CA ASN A 134 0.21 -4.61 -20.39
C ASN A 134 -1.27 -4.44 -20.78
N VAL A 135 -2.19 -4.76 -19.86
CA VAL A 135 -3.64 -4.58 -20.04
C VAL A 135 -4.10 -3.33 -19.28
N LYS A 136 -4.93 -2.51 -19.92
CA LYS A 136 -5.70 -1.46 -19.25
C LYS A 136 -7.11 -1.96 -18.96
N VAL A 137 -7.58 -1.79 -17.73
CA VAL A 137 -8.99 -1.89 -17.35
C VAL A 137 -9.48 -0.51 -17.02
N LEU A 138 -10.54 -0.07 -17.69
CA LEU A 138 -11.14 1.25 -17.54
C LEU A 138 -12.55 1.10 -16.98
N ASN A 139 -12.86 1.87 -15.94
CA ASN A 139 -14.20 2.02 -15.37
C ASN A 139 -14.89 0.67 -15.10
N SER A 140 -14.35 -0.15 -14.20
CA SER A 140 -15.02 -1.36 -13.77
C SER A 140 -16.32 -1.05 -13.01
N PRO A 141 -17.41 -1.83 -13.17
CA PRO A 141 -18.66 -1.59 -12.43
C PRO A 141 -18.50 -1.70 -10.91
N ALA A 142 -17.65 -2.62 -10.44
CA ALA A 142 -17.18 -2.77 -9.06
C ALA A 142 -15.79 -3.46 -9.11
N HIS A 143 -15.55 -4.55 -8.36
CA HIS A 143 -14.27 -5.26 -8.27
C HIS A 143 -13.68 -5.59 -9.66
N VAL A 144 -12.37 -5.36 -9.82
CA VAL A 144 -11.68 -5.46 -11.11
C VAL A 144 -11.20 -6.89 -11.38
N TYR A 145 -10.09 -7.31 -10.78
CA TYR A 145 -9.51 -8.64 -10.99
C TYR A 145 -9.87 -9.59 -9.87
N SER A 146 -10.41 -10.76 -10.22
CA SER A 146 -10.41 -11.93 -9.33
C SER A 146 -9.45 -12.98 -9.85
N VAL A 147 -8.43 -13.30 -9.05
CA VAL A 147 -7.28 -14.12 -9.47
C VAL A 147 -7.30 -15.48 -8.77
N ALA A 148 -7.31 -16.55 -9.58
CA ALA A 148 -7.28 -17.94 -9.14
C ALA A 148 -6.46 -18.78 -10.13
N ASN A 149 -5.14 -18.62 -10.11
CA ASN A 149 -4.24 -19.30 -11.04
C ASN A 149 -4.01 -20.78 -10.67
N PRO A 150 -3.96 -21.71 -11.65
CA PRO A 150 -3.72 -23.13 -11.42
C PRO A 150 -2.24 -23.50 -11.21
N ALA A 151 -1.33 -22.61 -11.55
CA ALA A 151 0.12 -22.69 -11.34
C ALA A 151 0.69 -21.26 -11.37
N ARG A 152 2.00 -21.07 -11.20
CA ARG A 152 2.63 -19.74 -11.11
C ARG A 152 2.11 -18.74 -12.15
N LEU A 153 1.71 -17.56 -11.68
CA LEU A 153 1.26 -16.45 -12.52
C LEU A 153 2.04 -15.17 -12.20
N VAL A 154 2.49 -14.48 -13.25
CA VAL A 154 3.03 -13.12 -13.15
C VAL A 154 2.09 -12.16 -13.87
N MET A 155 1.56 -11.19 -13.15
CA MET A 155 0.74 -10.11 -13.66
C MET A 155 1.56 -8.82 -13.63
N SER A 156 1.82 -8.19 -14.78
CA SER A 156 2.74 -7.05 -14.83
C SER A 156 2.31 -5.90 -15.74
N LYS A 157 2.69 -4.67 -15.38
CA LYS A 157 2.42 -3.47 -16.20
C LYS A 157 0.92 -3.28 -16.47
N LEU A 158 0.07 -3.59 -15.49
CA LEU A 158 -1.37 -3.43 -15.60
C LEU A 158 -1.76 -2.01 -15.23
N THR A 159 -2.80 -1.50 -15.88
CA THR A 159 -3.40 -0.21 -15.53
C THR A 159 -4.86 -0.44 -15.15
N ILE A 160 -5.23 -0.06 -13.93
CA ILE A 160 -6.62 0.02 -13.48
C ILE A 160 -6.95 1.50 -13.32
N ASP A 161 -7.89 1.98 -14.12
CA ASP A 161 -8.31 3.37 -14.12
C ASP A 161 -9.81 3.45 -13.83
N ASN A 162 -10.13 3.62 -12.56
CA ASN A 162 -11.47 3.91 -12.07
C ASN A 162 -11.56 5.35 -11.54
N SER A 163 -10.65 6.24 -11.95
CA SER A 163 -10.57 7.63 -11.45
C SER A 163 -11.86 8.43 -11.64
N ALA A 164 -12.64 8.12 -12.68
CA ALA A 164 -13.96 8.71 -12.90
C ALA A 164 -14.95 8.41 -11.75
N GLY A 165 -14.71 7.35 -10.98
CA GLY A 165 -15.51 6.98 -9.81
C GLY A 165 -15.27 7.84 -8.57
N ASP A 166 -14.21 8.65 -8.52
CA ASP A 166 -13.90 9.50 -7.36
C ASP A 166 -14.93 10.61 -7.16
N LYS A 167 -15.45 11.16 -8.26
CA LYS A 167 -16.40 12.27 -8.19
C LYS A 167 -17.79 11.75 -7.83
N PRO A 168 -18.54 12.49 -7.00
CA PRO A 168 -19.94 12.19 -6.78
C PRO A 168 -20.76 12.35 -8.06
N ASN A 169 -21.90 11.66 -8.10
CA ASN A 169 -22.92 11.83 -9.13
C ASN A 169 -24.32 11.97 -8.50
N SER A 170 -25.35 12.11 -9.32
CA SER A 170 -26.73 12.29 -8.84
C SER A 170 -27.29 11.10 -8.04
N LYS A 171 -26.63 9.93 -8.08
CA LYS A 171 -27.05 8.71 -7.40
C LYS A 171 -26.24 8.40 -6.14
N SER A 172 -25.09 9.04 -5.93
CA SER A 172 -24.14 8.69 -4.86
C SER A 172 -24.28 9.49 -3.57
N GLY A 173 -25.28 10.39 -3.49
CA GLY A 173 -25.56 11.15 -2.27
C GLY A 173 -24.37 12.00 -1.78
N GLY A 174 -23.60 12.56 -2.71
CA GLY A 174 -22.42 13.38 -2.41
C GLY A 174 -21.14 12.60 -2.10
N LYS A 175 -21.19 11.26 -2.03
CA LYS A 175 -20.02 10.39 -1.91
C LYS A 175 -19.40 10.10 -3.28
N ALA A 176 -18.18 9.58 -3.32
CA ALA A 176 -17.60 9.01 -4.54
C ALA A 176 -18.62 8.07 -5.22
N ALA A 177 -18.76 8.18 -6.55
CA ALA A 177 -19.71 7.36 -7.29
C ALA A 177 -19.27 5.90 -7.35
N GLY A 178 -17.97 5.66 -7.56
CA GLY A 178 -17.36 4.34 -7.52
C GLY A 178 -17.22 3.84 -6.08
N HIS A 179 -17.50 2.55 -5.86
CA HIS A 179 -17.35 1.89 -4.57
C HIS A 179 -17.18 0.38 -4.77
N ASN A 180 -16.41 -0.29 -3.89
CA ASN A 180 -15.98 -1.69 -4.06
C ASN A 180 -15.33 -1.96 -5.42
N THR A 181 -14.50 -1.02 -5.88
CA THR A 181 -13.73 -1.11 -7.12
C THR A 181 -12.35 -1.69 -6.87
N ASP A 182 -12.26 -2.76 -6.08
CA ASP A 182 -11.02 -3.41 -5.68
C ASP A 182 -10.15 -3.75 -6.89
N GLY A 183 -8.85 -3.45 -6.81
CA GLY A 183 -7.92 -3.69 -7.91
C GLY A 183 -7.71 -5.18 -8.16
N PHE A 184 -7.27 -5.89 -7.12
CA PHE A 184 -7.02 -7.33 -7.17
C PHE A 184 -7.58 -8.05 -5.94
N ASP A 185 -8.58 -8.91 -6.15
CA ASP A 185 -9.06 -9.89 -5.17
C ASP A 185 -8.34 -11.22 -5.38
N VAL A 186 -7.56 -11.63 -4.40
CA VAL A 186 -6.60 -12.74 -4.53
C VAL A 186 -6.96 -13.86 -3.56
N SER A 187 -7.22 -15.04 -4.13
CA SER A 187 -7.43 -16.30 -3.40
C SER A 187 -6.68 -17.43 -4.10
N THR A 188 -5.35 -17.39 -4.06
CA THR A 188 -4.49 -18.26 -4.89
C THR A 188 -3.06 -18.39 -4.34
N THR A 189 -2.24 -19.21 -4.99
CA THR A 189 -0.86 -19.45 -4.60
C THR A 189 0.09 -19.18 -5.77
N ASP A 190 1.33 -18.82 -5.47
CA ASP A 190 2.40 -18.56 -6.45
C ASP A 190 2.05 -17.44 -7.45
N LEU A 191 1.70 -16.27 -6.92
CA LEU A 191 1.33 -15.09 -7.69
C LEU A 191 2.35 -13.96 -7.50
N THR A 192 2.74 -13.32 -8.59
CA THR A 192 3.45 -12.03 -8.54
C THR A 192 2.63 -10.98 -9.30
N ILE A 193 2.35 -9.85 -8.66
CA ILE A 193 1.79 -8.67 -9.30
C ILE A 193 2.81 -7.54 -9.19
N GLU A 194 3.22 -7.00 -10.33
CA GLU A 194 4.30 -6.01 -10.36
C GLU A 194 4.14 -4.88 -11.38
N ASP A 195 4.83 -3.78 -11.12
CA ASP A 195 4.98 -2.64 -12.04
C ASP A 195 3.63 -2.10 -12.56
N SER A 196 2.58 -2.20 -11.76
CA SER A 196 1.20 -1.87 -12.14
C SER A 196 0.72 -0.56 -11.50
N THR A 197 -0.21 0.13 -12.16
CA THR A 197 -0.83 1.37 -11.67
C THR A 197 -2.31 1.15 -11.42
N ILE A 198 -2.77 1.48 -10.22
CA ILE A 198 -4.13 1.27 -9.75
C ILE A 198 -4.66 2.61 -9.23
N HIS A 199 -5.74 3.09 -9.82
CA HIS A 199 -6.55 4.20 -9.31
C HIS A 199 -7.97 3.70 -9.09
N ASN A 200 -8.41 3.66 -7.83
CA ASN A 200 -9.73 3.14 -7.48
C ASN A 200 -10.28 3.73 -6.16
N GLN A 201 -11.42 3.22 -5.70
CA GLN A 201 -12.13 3.66 -4.50
C GLN A 201 -12.22 2.58 -3.40
N ASP A 202 -11.47 1.48 -3.53
CA ASP A 202 -11.39 0.42 -2.52
C ASP A 202 -9.99 -0.19 -2.47
N ASP A 203 -9.79 -1.41 -1.99
CA ASP A 203 -8.46 -2.01 -1.87
C ASP A 203 -7.70 -2.01 -3.20
N CYS A 204 -6.43 -1.58 -3.17
CA CYS A 204 -5.54 -1.76 -4.31
C CYS A 204 -5.33 -3.25 -4.60
N ILE A 205 -5.18 -4.03 -3.53
CA ILE A 205 -5.19 -5.49 -3.52
C ILE A 205 -5.78 -5.97 -2.18
N ALA A 206 -6.61 -7.00 -2.24
CA ALA A 206 -7.15 -7.74 -1.11
C ALA A 206 -6.70 -9.21 -1.20
N ILE A 207 -5.74 -9.61 -0.37
CA ILE A 207 -5.26 -11.01 -0.31
C ILE A 207 -6.11 -11.78 0.70
N ASN A 208 -7.15 -12.48 0.23
CA ASN A 208 -8.13 -13.13 1.09
C ASN A 208 -7.72 -14.55 1.52
N LYS A 209 -6.94 -15.26 0.68
CA LYS A 209 -6.47 -16.63 0.91
C LYS A 209 -5.26 -16.97 0.03
N GLY A 210 -4.39 -17.86 0.52
CA GLY A 210 -3.36 -18.53 -0.28
C GLY A 210 -1.94 -18.21 0.16
N SER A 211 -0.95 -18.50 -0.68
CA SER A 211 0.46 -18.42 -0.26
C SER A 211 1.44 -18.05 -1.36
N ASN A 212 2.65 -17.64 -0.97
CA ASN A 212 3.74 -17.28 -1.89
C ASN A 212 3.29 -16.19 -2.88
N ILE A 213 2.82 -15.07 -2.33
CA ILE A 213 2.32 -13.93 -3.10
C ILE A 213 3.30 -12.77 -2.97
N ILE A 214 3.65 -12.16 -4.10
CA ILE A 214 4.50 -10.96 -4.16
C ILE A 214 3.70 -9.84 -4.82
N PHE A 215 3.58 -8.71 -4.13
CA PHE A 215 2.99 -7.48 -4.67
C PHE A 215 4.05 -6.38 -4.60
N GLN A 216 4.65 -6.03 -5.74
CA GLN A 216 5.83 -5.18 -5.76
C GLN A 216 5.89 -4.09 -6.83
N ARG A 217 6.50 -2.95 -6.50
CA ARG A 217 6.71 -1.82 -7.44
C ARG A 217 5.41 -1.32 -8.08
N ASN A 218 4.28 -1.46 -7.39
CA ASN A 218 2.99 -0.98 -7.86
C ASN A 218 2.72 0.44 -7.33
N SER A 219 1.86 1.19 -8.01
CA SER A 219 1.35 2.48 -7.55
C SER A 219 -0.15 2.38 -7.30
N CYS A 220 -0.59 2.65 -6.08
CA CYS A 220 -1.98 2.59 -5.62
C CYS A 220 -2.47 4.00 -5.28
N THR A 221 -3.58 4.45 -5.86
CA THR A 221 -4.11 5.82 -5.69
C THR A 221 -5.60 5.82 -5.38
N GLY A 222 -6.04 6.69 -4.47
CA GLY A 222 -7.46 6.96 -4.20
C GLY A 222 -8.12 6.01 -3.21
N GLY A 223 -7.79 4.72 -3.26
CA GLY A 223 -8.54 3.63 -2.61
C GLY A 223 -8.30 3.41 -1.11
N HIS A 224 -8.27 2.14 -0.70
CA HIS A 224 -8.17 1.69 0.70
C HIS A 224 -6.81 1.07 1.08
N GLY A 225 -5.80 1.23 0.23
CA GLY A 225 -4.44 0.77 0.49
C GLY A 225 -4.18 -0.67 0.05
N ILE A 226 -3.12 -1.26 0.60
CA ILE A 226 -2.72 -2.65 0.35
C ILE A 226 -3.19 -3.52 1.51
N SER A 227 -4.08 -4.48 1.25
CA SER A 227 -4.76 -5.26 2.27
C SER A 227 -4.45 -6.76 2.22
N ILE A 228 -4.14 -7.32 3.39
CA ILE A 228 -4.32 -8.74 3.68
C ILE A 228 -5.69 -8.92 4.32
N GLY A 229 -6.56 -9.71 3.68
CA GLY A 229 -7.93 -9.95 4.11
C GLY A 229 -9.00 -9.17 3.32
N SER A 230 -10.26 -9.16 3.77
CA SER A 230 -10.71 -9.67 5.07
C SER A 230 -10.56 -11.18 5.19
N ILE A 231 -9.81 -11.64 6.17
CA ILE A 231 -9.65 -13.07 6.45
C ILE A 231 -10.96 -13.60 7.00
N SER A 232 -11.47 -14.65 6.36
CA SER A 232 -12.70 -15.34 6.74
C SER A 232 -12.40 -16.69 7.36
N THR A 233 -13.42 -17.34 7.93
CA THR A 233 -13.31 -18.70 8.46
C THR A 233 -12.66 -19.66 7.47
N GLY A 234 -11.70 -20.47 7.92
CA GLY A 234 -11.02 -21.46 7.09
C GLY A 234 -9.96 -20.90 6.11
N ALA A 235 -9.71 -19.59 6.11
CA ALA A 235 -8.73 -18.98 5.23
C ALA A 235 -7.32 -18.98 5.85
N THR A 236 -6.32 -19.40 5.07
CA THR A 236 -4.91 -19.30 5.42
C THR A 236 -4.24 -18.37 4.42
N VAL A 237 -3.54 -17.36 4.92
CA VAL A 237 -2.63 -16.50 4.15
C VAL A 237 -1.22 -16.68 4.67
N LYS A 238 -0.27 -17.04 3.80
CA LYS A 238 1.11 -17.34 4.23
C LYS A 238 2.17 -16.92 3.22
N ASN A 239 3.33 -16.46 3.69
CA ASN A 239 4.48 -16.12 2.84
C ASN A 239 4.12 -15.05 1.80
N VAL A 240 3.74 -13.86 2.27
CA VAL A 240 3.39 -12.72 1.41
C VAL A 240 4.45 -11.64 1.53
N GLN A 241 4.84 -11.06 0.40
CA GLN A 241 5.79 -9.96 0.33
C GLN A 241 5.16 -8.75 -0.36
N ILE A 242 5.10 -7.63 0.34
CA ILE A 242 4.60 -6.34 -0.13
C ILE A 242 5.79 -5.38 -0.22
N LEU A 243 6.32 -5.20 -1.43
CA LEU A 243 7.65 -4.63 -1.64
C LEU A 243 7.67 -3.37 -2.51
N ASN A 244 8.28 -2.29 -2.03
CA ASN A 244 8.60 -1.13 -2.85
C ASN A 244 7.38 -0.50 -3.58
N ASN A 245 6.20 -0.55 -2.97
CA ASN A 245 4.99 0.04 -3.55
C ASN A 245 4.88 1.52 -3.20
N LYS A 246 4.21 2.29 -4.06
CA LYS A 246 3.80 3.67 -3.82
C LYS A 246 2.30 3.70 -3.50
N ILE A 247 1.93 4.33 -2.40
CA ILE A 247 0.54 4.41 -1.94
C ILE A 247 0.20 5.90 -1.75
N ILE A 248 -0.75 6.42 -2.50
CA ILE A 248 -1.00 7.86 -2.62
C ILE A 248 -2.47 8.11 -2.36
N ASP A 249 -2.80 9.00 -1.42
CA ASP A 249 -4.17 9.41 -1.18
C ASP A 249 -5.09 8.19 -1.02
N ASN A 250 -4.68 7.22 -0.21
CA ASN A 250 -5.52 6.09 0.18
C ASN A 250 -6.03 6.30 1.61
N ASP A 251 -7.13 5.66 1.96
CA ASP A 251 -7.62 5.67 3.33
C ASP A 251 -6.61 5.03 4.26
N GLN A 252 -6.04 3.89 3.85
CA GLN A 252 -5.00 3.17 4.58
C GLN A 252 -3.72 3.09 3.75
N GLY A 253 -2.58 3.02 4.43
CA GLY A 253 -1.33 2.62 3.78
C GLY A 253 -1.29 1.10 3.64
N LEU A 254 -0.92 0.43 4.74
CA LEU A 254 -0.77 -1.01 4.83
C LEU A 254 -1.78 -1.59 5.82
N ARG A 255 -2.51 -2.64 5.42
CA ARG A 255 -3.60 -3.19 6.22
C ARG A 255 -3.55 -4.71 6.33
N ILE A 256 -3.80 -5.22 7.54
CA ILE A 256 -4.26 -6.59 7.77
C ILE A 256 -5.63 -6.49 8.45
N LYS A 257 -6.65 -7.11 7.86
CA LYS A 257 -8.02 -7.13 8.39
C LYS A 257 -8.53 -8.56 8.51
N THR A 258 -8.96 -8.98 9.69
CA THR A 258 -9.56 -10.31 9.92
C THR A 258 -10.95 -10.15 10.46
N LYS A 259 -11.92 -10.93 9.96
CA LYS A 259 -13.28 -10.88 10.50
C LYS A 259 -13.26 -11.32 11.98
N ALA A 260 -13.97 -10.59 12.83
CA ALA A 260 -14.02 -10.84 14.27
C ALA A 260 -14.58 -12.23 14.61
N ASP A 261 -15.48 -12.74 13.78
CA ASP A 261 -16.12 -14.05 13.89
C ASP A 261 -15.38 -15.17 13.12
N ALA A 262 -14.28 -14.87 12.43
CA ALA A 262 -13.55 -15.88 11.67
C ALA A 262 -12.88 -16.90 12.60
N THR A 263 -13.07 -18.19 12.28
CA THR A 263 -12.45 -19.31 12.97
C THR A 263 -11.62 -20.18 12.04
N ASN A 264 -10.73 -21.02 12.58
CA ASN A 264 -9.89 -21.92 11.78
C ASN A 264 -9.12 -21.21 10.66
N ALA A 265 -8.65 -19.99 10.93
CA ALA A 265 -7.98 -19.13 9.95
C ALA A 265 -6.61 -18.69 10.46
N SER A 266 -5.70 -18.34 9.55
CA SER A 266 -4.36 -17.88 9.92
C SER A 266 -3.75 -16.91 8.93
N VAL A 267 -2.91 -16.00 9.44
CA VAL A 267 -2.06 -15.11 8.66
C VAL A 267 -0.63 -15.25 9.16
N SER A 268 0.31 -15.67 8.31
CA SER A 268 1.68 -15.88 8.76
C SER A 268 2.74 -15.48 7.74
N ASN A 269 3.91 -15.06 8.22
CA ASN A 269 5.07 -14.72 7.39
C ASN A 269 4.72 -13.66 6.34
N ILE A 270 4.32 -12.48 6.81
CA ILE A 270 3.98 -11.35 5.95
C ILE A 270 5.07 -10.29 6.10
N VAL A 271 5.66 -9.87 4.99
CA VAL A 271 6.72 -8.85 4.98
C VAL A 271 6.24 -7.63 4.20
N PHE A 272 6.25 -6.48 4.86
CA PHE A 272 6.07 -5.18 4.23
C PHE A 272 7.39 -4.43 4.26
N ASN A 273 8.00 -4.15 3.10
CA ASN A 273 9.31 -3.50 3.05
C ASN A 273 9.47 -2.56 1.85
N GLY A 274 10.15 -1.44 2.06
CA GLY A 274 10.45 -0.43 1.03
C GLY A 274 9.24 0.37 0.55
N ASN A 275 8.07 0.22 1.16
CA ASN A 275 6.86 0.90 0.69
C ASN A 275 6.90 2.39 1.07
N THR A 276 6.43 3.24 0.16
CA THR A 276 6.28 4.68 0.39
C THR A 276 4.80 5.06 0.32
N ALA A 277 4.30 5.71 1.36
CA ALA A 277 2.91 6.15 1.43
C ALA A 277 2.81 7.66 1.74
N THR A 278 1.90 8.36 1.06
CA THR A 278 1.61 9.79 1.24
C THR A 278 0.10 10.04 1.15
N GLY A 279 -0.39 11.10 1.78
CA GLY A 279 -1.79 11.50 1.75
C GLY A 279 -2.72 10.51 2.45
N ILE A 280 -2.20 9.69 3.38
CA ILE A 280 -2.99 8.64 4.00
C ILE A 280 -4.01 9.25 4.97
N ARG A 281 -5.30 8.94 4.76
CA ARG A 281 -6.42 9.66 5.40
C ARG A 281 -6.89 9.09 6.74
N LYS A 282 -6.69 7.78 7.00
CA LYS A 282 -7.19 7.13 8.22
C LYS A 282 -6.09 6.42 9.01
N TYR A 283 -5.42 5.43 8.43
CA TYR A 283 -4.38 4.66 9.12
C TYR A 283 -3.15 4.43 8.24
N GLY A 284 -1.97 4.89 8.66
CA GLY A 284 -0.71 4.58 7.98
C GLY A 284 -0.48 3.07 7.91
N VAL A 285 -0.53 2.42 9.07
CA VAL A 285 -0.58 0.96 9.22
C VAL A 285 -1.76 0.59 10.12
N ILE A 286 -2.54 -0.41 9.72
CA ILE A 286 -3.61 -0.98 10.56
C ILE A 286 -3.58 -2.50 10.55
N VAL A 287 -3.50 -3.10 11.74
CA VAL A 287 -3.71 -4.54 11.95
C VAL A 287 -4.94 -4.69 12.83
N ASP A 288 -6.02 -5.21 12.27
CA ASP A 288 -7.34 -5.19 12.91
C ASP A 288 -8.05 -6.55 12.84
N GLN A 289 -8.31 -7.14 14.00
CA GLN A 289 -9.11 -8.35 14.15
C GLN A 289 -10.59 -8.09 14.47
N GLY A 290 -11.05 -6.83 14.40
CA GLY A 290 -12.42 -6.42 14.68
C GLY A 290 -13.35 -6.31 13.46
N TYR A 291 -12.86 -6.58 12.25
CA TYR A 291 -13.62 -6.41 11.00
C TYR A 291 -14.96 -7.20 11.01
N PRO A 292 -16.07 -6.73 10.42
CA PRO A 292 -16.22 -5.57 9.52
C PRO A 292 -16.21 -4.20 10.20
N THR A 293 -16.43 -4.14 11.50
CA THR A 293 -16.35 -2.88 12.25
C THR A 293 -14.87 -2.53 12.42
N THR A 294 -14.38 -1.52 11.71
CA THR A 294 -12.98 -1.10 11.82
C THR A 294 -12.69 -0.71 13.27
N LEU A 295 -11.75 -1.43 13.89
CA LEU A 295 -11.40 -1.39 15.32
C LEU A 295 -12.55 -1.71 16.29
N GLY A 296 -13.51 -2.52 15.86
CA GLY A 296 -14.48 -3.15 16.75
C GLY A 296 -13.84 -4.16 17.71
N LYS A 297 -14.65 -4.91 18.46
CA LYS A 297 -14.15 -5.96 19.38
C LYS A 297 -13.31 -6.98 18.61
N ALA A 298 -12.02 -7.08 18.94
CA ALA A 298 -11.12 -8.03 18.32
C ALA A 298 -11.58 -9.48 18.51
N GLY A 299 -11.57 -10.25 17.42
CA GLY A 299 -11.60 -11.71 17.47
C GLY A 299 -10.26 -12.28 17.96
N ASN A 300 -10.26 -13.57 18.34
CA ASN A 300 -9.05 -14.27 18.80
C ASN A 300 -8.79 -15.60 18.06
N SER A 301 -9.58 -15.89 17.03
CA SER A 301 -9.60 -17.19 16.34
C SER A 301 -8.90 -17.18 14.99
N VAL A 302 -8.33 -16.04 14.59
CA VAL A 302 -7.38 -15.93 13.48
C VAL A 302 -5.98 -15.78 14.05
N ALA A 303 -5.17 -16.85 13.96
CA ALA A 303 -3.80 -16.81 14.46
C ALA A 303 -2.93 -15.93 13.53
N MET A 304 -2.16 -15.01 14.10
CA MET A 304 -1.27 -14.14 13.34
C MET A 304 0.17 -14.19 13.88
N SER A 305 1.14 -14.51 13.02
CA SER A 305 2.54 -14.63 13.43
C SER A 305 3.51 -14.27 12.30
N GLY A 306 4.73 -13.85 12.63
CA GLY A 306 5.74 -13.50 11.61
C GLY A 306 5.31 -12.35 10.70
N ILE A 307 4.56 -11.38 11.24
CA ILE A 307 4.22 -10.14 10.53
C ILE A 307 5.35 -9.15 10.77
N ALA A 308 5.99 -8.70 9.70
CA ALA A 308 7.14 -7.81 9.73
C ALA A 308 6.88 -6.54 8.91
N PHE A 309 6.88 -5.40 9.58
CA PHE A 309 6.98 -4.09 8.94
C PHE A 309 8.45 -3.65 8.96
N GLY A 310 9.14 -3.88 7.84
CA GLY A 310 10.53 -3.47 7.61
C GLY A 310 10.67 -1.96 7.38
N THR A 311 11.67 -1.54 6.61
CA THR A 311 11.89 -0.11 6.32
C THR A 311 10.80 0.39 5.37
N ASN A 312 9.82 1.14 5.89
CA ASN A 312 8.78 1.79 5.09
C ASN A 312 8.76 3.29 5.41
N ASN A 313 8.41 4.12 4.43
CA ASN A 313 8.29 5.57 4.60
C ASN A 313 6.83 5.99 4.41
N ILE A 314 6.11 6.16 5.52
CA ILE A 314 4.66 6.39 5.52
C ILE A 314 4.38 7.76 6.13
N ALA A 315 3.83 8.65 5.32
CA ALA A 315 3.34 9.95 5.75
C ALA A 315 1.80 9.96 5.74
N VAL A 316 1.21 10.37 6.86
CA VAL A 316 -0.24 10.41 7.07
C VAL A 316 -0.72 11.85 7.24
N THR A 317 -1.98 12.12 6.89
CA THR A 317 -2.61 13.43 7.11
C THR A 317 -2.79 13.71 8.61
N SER A 318 -2.99 14.98 8.99
CA SER A 318 -3.02 15.40 10.41
C SER A 318 -4.08 14.69 11.28
N ASN A 319 -5.18 14.24 10.67
CA ASN A 319 -6.30 13.59 11.36
C ASN A 319 -6.21 12.05 11.31
N ALA A 320 -5.20 11.50 10.63
CA ALA A 320 -4.99 10.07 10.51
C ALA A 320 -4.16 9.53 11.67
N GLN A 321 -4.35 8.26 12.01
CA GLN A 321 -3.47 7.55 12.93
C GLN A 321 -2.28 6.96 12.17
N ARG A 322 -1.08 7.09 12.71
CA ARG A 322 0.12 6.48 12.10
C ARG A 322 0.05 4.96 12.13
N VAL A 323 -0.30 4.39 13.29
CA VAL A 323 -0.40 2.94 13.51
C VAL A 323 -1.60 2.66 14.40
N ALA A 324 -2.39 1.66 14.04
CA ALA A 324 -3.39 1.04 14.91
C ALA A 324 -3.22 -0.47 14.91
N VAL A 325 -3.19 -1.08 16.11
CA VAL A 325 -3.12 -2.53 16.27
C VAL A 325 -4.23 -2.97 17.23
N ASN A 326 -5.21 -3.70 16.72
CA ASN A 326 -6.33 -4.26 17.45
C ASN A 326 -6.32 -5.78 17.30
N CYS A 327 -5.70 -6.45 18.28
CA CYS A 327 -5.36 -7.86 18.22
C CYS A 327 -5.86 -8.63 19.44
N GLY A 328 -6.27 -9.89 19.22
CA GLY A 328 -6.47 -10.88 20.26
C GLY A 328 -5.13 -11.45 20.76
N SER A 329 -5.18 -12.33 21.75
CA SER A 329 -3.99 -12.92 22.39
C SER A 329 -3.14 -13.81 21.48
N LYS A 330 -3.67 -14.29 20.34
CA LYS A 330 -2.95 -15.14 19.36
C LYS A 330 -2.33 -14.35 18.19
N CYS A 331 -2.08 -13.05 18.39
CA CYS A 331 -1.50 -12.17 17.39
C CYS A 331 -0.09 -11.71 17.82
N THR A 332 0.88 -11.87 16.93
CA THR A 332 2.24 -11.34 17.08
C THR A 332 2.61 -10.51 15.86
N VAL A 333 2.93 -9.24 16.10
CA VAL A 333 3.31 -8.27 15.06
C VAL A 333 4.65 -7.63 15.43
N GLY A 334 5.61 -7.68 14.52
CA GLY A 334 6.91 -7.04 14.66
C GLY A 334 7.04 -5.78 13.81
N PHE A 335 7.46 -4.68 14.44
CA PHE A 335 7.86 -3.45 13.76
C PHE A 335 9.38 -3.29 13.85
N PHE A 336 10.05 -3.04 12.72
CA PHE A 336 11.48 -2.72 12.73
C PHE A 336 11.70 -1.22 13.00
N LEU A 337 12.81 -0.90 13.69
CA LEU A 337 13.20 0.47 14.07
C LEU A 337 13.21 1.49 12.92
N ASN A 338 13.34 1.01 11.67
CA ASN A 338 13.46 1.85 10.47
C ASN A 338 12.12 2.08 9.74
N THR A 339 10.98 1.71 10.34
CA THR A 339 9.68 2.15 9.82
C THR A 339 9.48 3.62 10.15
N PHE A 340 9.63 4.50 9.17
CA PHE A 340 9.43 5.93 9.34
C PHE A 340 7.95 6.26 9.15
N LEU A 341 7.30 6.67 10.24
CA LEU A 341 5.91 7.08 10.25
C LEU A 341 5.86 8.56 10.65
N SER A 342 5.34 9.40 9.77
CA SER A 342 5.31 10.84 9.98
C SER A 342 3.93 11.41 9.68
N TYR A 343 3.64 12.58 10.24
CA TYR A 343 2.58 13.43 9.69
C TYR A 343 3.13 14.20 8.50
N GLU A 344 2.29 14.43 7.49
CA GLU A 344 2.65 15.31 6.40
C GLU A 344 2.91 16.72 6.93
N ARG A 345 4.02 17.33 6.50
CA ARG A 345 4.28 18.74 6.76
C ARG A 345 3.28 19.55 5.96
N ASP A 346 2.55 20.42 6.65
CA ASP A 346 1.64 21.37 6.01
C ASP A 346 2.44 22.24 5.02
N ARG A 347 2.28 21.97 3.72
CA ARG A 347 2.94 22.75 2.65
C ARG A 347 2.16 24.00 2.28
N SER A 348 1.04 24.30 2.94
CA SER A 348 0.25 25.51 2.69
C SER A 348 1.06 26.79 2.91
N HIS A 349 2.06 26.76 3.80
CA HIS A 349 2.91 27.91 4.13
C HIS A 349 4.19 28.06 3.26
N MET A 350 4.46 27.14 2.32
CA MET A 350 5.63 27.25 1.41
C MET A 350 5.31 27.88 0.05
N ARG A 351 4.08 28.35 -0.19
CA ARG A 351 3.62 28.87 -1.49
C ARG A 351 3.49 30.39 -1.62
N THR A 352 4.02 31.17 -0.67
CA THR A 352 4.00 32.64 -0.70
C THR A 352 5.42 33.23 -0.71
N GLY A 353 6.26 32.78 -1.64
CA GLY A 353 7.63 33.29 -1.70
C GLY A 353 8.44 32.85 -2.90
N GLN A 354 7.88 32.89 -4.12
CA GLN A 354 8.64 32.98 -5.37
C GLN A 354 7.67 33.05 -6.56
N THR A 355 7.38 34.26 -7.02
CA THR A 355 6.99 34.55 -8.42
C THR A 355 7.02 36.07 -8.62
N ALA A 356 8.20 36.59 -8.93
CA ALA A 356 8.35 37.86 -9.62
C ALA A 356 9.70 37.86 -10.32
N GLN A 357 9.73 37.40 -11.58
CA GLN A 357 10.72 37.87 -12.54
C GLN A 357 10.17 37.77 -13.96
N GLU A 358 9.77 38.95 -14.44
CA GLU A 358 9.80 39.49 -15.80
C GLU A 358 9.89 38.50 -16.97
N THR A 359 8.80 38.43 -17.75
CA THR A 359 8.87 38.05 -19.16
C THR A 359 8.79 39.32 -20.01
N SER A 360 9.93 39.75 -20.52
CA SER A 360 10.04 40.74 -21.60
C SER A 360 9.57 40.12 -22.92
N LYS A 361 8.51 40.67 -23.53
CA LYS A 361 8.13 40.37 -24.93
C LYS A 361 8.82 41.35 -25.89
N PRO A 362 9.32 40.89 -27.06
CA PRO A 362 9.85 41.75 -28.10
C PRO A 362 8.74 42.40 -28.94
N GLY A 363 9.01 43.62 -29.39
CA GLY A 363 8.08 44.52 -30.03
C GLY A 363 7.70 44.17 -31.47
N THR A 364 6.63 44.82 -31.92
CA THR A 364 6.22 44.88 -33.32
C THR A 364 5.91 46.34 -33.64
N THR A 365 6.69 46.92 -34.54
CA THR A 365 6.53 48.26 -35.12
C THR A 365 5.54 48.23 -36.29
N THR A 366 4.62 49.19 -36.39
CA THR A 366 4.60 50.25 -37.44
C THR A 366 3.25 50.98 -37.56
N LYS A 367 3.36 52.32 -37.76
CA LYS A 367 2.41 53.31 -38.35
C LYS A 367 1.20 53.74 -37.49
N ASP A 368 0.76 54.99 -37.41
CA ASP A 368 1.21 56.33 -37.83
C ASP A 368 0.23 57.40 -37.26
N VAL A 369 0.72 58.62 -36.94
CA VAL A 369 0.03 59.96 -37.06
C VAL A 369 -0.94 60.40 -35.90
N PRO A 370 -1.04 61.71 -35.51
CA PRO A 370 -0.48 62.21 -34.23
C PRO A 370 -1.44 63.14 -33.41
N ASN A 371 -0.85 63.87 -32.44
CA ASN A 371 -1.38 65.00 -31.64
C ASN A 371 -2.26 64.66 -30.43
N GLN A 372 -1.74 64.90 -29.22
CA GLN A 372 -1.83 66.22 -28.58
C GLN A 372 -0.90 66.33 -27.36
N HIS A 373 -0.33 67.54 -27.23
CA HIS A 373 0.42 68.06 -26.10
C HIS A 373 -0.41 68.08 -24.82
N THR A 374 0.19 67.71 -23.68
CA THR A 374 0.19 68.56 -22.47
C THR A 374 1.28 68.12 -21.49
N THR A 375 2.16 69.06 -21.22
CA THR A 375 3.23 69.07 -20.22
C THR A 375 2.62 69.35 -18.84
N LEU A 376 3.17 68.79 -17.75
CA LEU A 376 3.71 69.55 -16.60
C LEU A 376 4.04 68.67 -15.37
N ASN A 377 5.35 68.61 -15.09
CA ASN A 377 6.03 68.90 -13.82
C ASN A 377 5.67 68.24 -12.47
N GLY A 378 6.75 67.80 -11.79
CA GLY A 378 6.89 67.96 -10.34
C GLY A 378 7.44 66.74 -9.58
N LYS A 379 8.72 66.37 -9.73
CA LYS A 379 9.82 66.63 -8.77
C LYS A 379 9.53 66.35 -7.27
N LYS A 380 10.22 65.33 -6.74
CA LYS A 380 11.08 65.25 -5.51
C LYS A 380 10.92 63.87 -4.85
N ARG A 381 11.84 62.92 -4.97
CA ARG A 381 13.11 62.76 -4.20
C ARG A 381 12.93 63.09 -2.72
N GLU A 382 12.86 62.04 -1.87
CA GLU A 382 13.77 61.91 -0.72
C GLU A 382 13.76 60.51 -0.08
N THR A 383 14.96 59.93 -0.07
CA THR A 383 15.60 59.08 0.96
C THR A 383 14.98 57.76 1.43
N ASN A 384 15.57 56.68 0.90
CA ASN A 384 15.74 55.37 1.52
C ASN A 384 16.43 55.48 2.90
N LYS A 385 15.82 54.85 3.92
CA LYS A 385 16.54 54.21 5.03
C LYS A 385 16.04 52.78 5.15
N GLY A 386 16.84 51.84 4.65
CA GLY A 386 16.58 50.41 4.78
C GLY A 386 16.68 49.98 6.25
N LYS A 387 15.61 49.37 6.75
CA LYS A 387 15.68 48.46 7.90
C LYS A 387 15.89 47.05 7.35
N GLN A 388 17.09 46.50 7.55
CA GLN A 388 17.31 45.07 7.45
C GLN A 388 16.62 44.41 8.64
N GLU A 389 15.45 43.80 8.39
CA GLU A 389 14.83 42.90 9.35
C GLU A 389 15.51 41.54 9.26
N LYS A 390 16.14 41.15 10.37
CA LYS A 390 16.86 39.90 10.56
C LYS A 390 15.83 38.78 10.73
N ALA A 391 15.40 38.14 9.63
CA ALA A 391 14.53 36.96 9.69
C ALA A 391 15.32 35.79 10.30
N ARG A 392 15.06 35.50 11.58
CA ARG A 392 15.62 34.37 12.33
C ARG A 392 14.68 33.17 12.12
N SER A 393 14.97 32.29 11.17
CA SER A 393 14.28 31.00 11.05
C SER A 393 14.83 30.03 12.10
N HIS A 394 14.12 29.87 13.21
CA HIS A 394 14.30 28.71 14.10
C HIS A 394 13.27 27.66 13.72
N CYS A 395 13.73 26.61 13.03
CA CYS A 395 12.99 25.36 12.87
C CYS A 395 13.86 24.25 13.43
N GLU A 396 13.74 23.97 14.72
CA GLU A 396 14.11 22.69 15.30
C GLU A 396 12.87 22.15 16.00
N ASN A 397 12.39 20.98 15.57
CA ASN A 397 11.42 20.19 16.31
C ASN A 397 11.47 18.72 15.86
N PRO A 398 11.07 17.79 16.75
CA PRO A 398 11.77 16.52 16.96
C PRO A 398 11.31 15.41 16.00
N ILE A 399 12.26 14.54 15.63
CA ILE A 399 11.96 13.23 15.05
C ILE A 399 11.45 12.35 16.19
N VAL A 400 10.16 12.02 16.19
CA VAL A 400 9.61 11.01 17.09
C VAL A 400 9.86 9.63 16.46
N LEU A 401 10.92 8.93 16.89
CA LEU A 401 11.05 7.49 16.66
C LEU A 401 10.07 6.78 17.59
N ALA A 402 9.06 6.11 17.03
CA ALA A 402 8.19 5.23 17.77
C ALA A 402 8.86 3.85 17.89
N PHE A 403 9.23 3.45 19.11
CA PHE A 403 9.72 2.10 19.42
C PHE A 403 8.61 1.30 20.07
N PHE A 404 8.10 0.28 19.39
CA PHE A 404 7.21 -0.71 19.99
C PHE A 404 7.64 -2.11 19.55
N SER A 405 8.16 -2.91 20.49
CA SER A 405 8.20 -4.36 20.39
C SER A 405 7.25 -4.89 21.47
N ILE A 406 6.12 -5.47 21.07
CA ILE A 406 5.20 -6.14 21.99
C ILE A 406 5.38 -7.64 21.77
N SER A 407 6.18 -8.26 22.63
CA SER A 407 6.26 -9.73 22.76
C SER A 407 5.46 -10.15 23.99
N LEU A 408 4.23 -10.62 23.80
CA LEU A 408 3.47 -11.30 24.84
C LEU A 408 3.84 -12.79 24.82
N SER A 409 5.06 -13.10 25.22
CA SER A 409 5.46 -14.44 25.64
C SER A 409 5.65 -14.40 27.16
N SER A 410 5.04 -15.33 27.87
CA SER A 410 4.96 -15.43 29.34
C SER A 410 6.29 -15.73 30.07
N LEU A 411 7.41 -15.18 29.59
CA LEU A 411 8.71 -15.16 30.27
C LEU A 411 9.26 -13.74 30.15
N ALA A 412 9.37 -13.04 31.27
CA ALA A 412 9.84 -11.66 31.34
C ALA A 412 11.33 -11.58 30.97
N TYR A 413 11.63 -11.11 29.76
CA TYR A 413 12.96 -10.67 29.36
C TYR A 413 12.92 -9.15 29.17
N ALA A 414 13.62 -8.40 30.03
CA ALA A 414 13.87 -6.98 29.81
C ALA A 414 15.05 -6.85 28.83
N ILE A 415 14.77 -6.45 27.59
CA ILE A 415 15.82 -6.07 26.63
C ILE A 415 16.03 -4.57 26.77
N VAL A 416 17.20 -4.17 27.31
CA VAL A 416 17.61 -2.77 27.43
C VAL A 416 18.53 -2.42 26.26
N TYR A 417 18.17 -1.41 25.48
CA TYR A 417 19.02 -0.86 24.43
C TYR A 417 19.81 0.32 24.96
N VAL A 418 21.14 0.26 24.90
CA VAL A 418 22.03 1.37 25.28
C VAL A 418 22.66 1.94 24.02
N ALA A 419 22.46 3.23 23.76
CA ALA A 419 23.17 3.96 22.72
C ALA A 419 24.38 4.69 23.33
N LEU A 420 25.57 4.50 22.75
CA LEU A 420 26.80 5.20 23.15
C LEU A 420 27.10 6.28 22.11
N CYS A 421 27.16 7.54 22.51
CA CYS A 421 27.54 8.65 21.63
C CYS A 421 28.89 9.24 22.09
N HIS A 422 29.84 9.37 21.17
CA HIS A 422 31.16 9.96 21.44
C HIS A 422 31.22 11.38 20.85
N PRO A 423 31.57 12.42 21.63
CA PRO A 423 31.85 13.75 21.08
C PRO A 423 33.23 13.80 20.41
N ARG A 424 33.34 14.42 19.22
CA ARG A 424 34.65 14.83 18.67
C ARG A 424 35.12 16.11 19.37
N PRO A 425 36.42 16.26 19.69
CA PRO A 425 36.94 17.49 20.28
C PRO A 425 36.99 18.61 19.22
N SER A 426 36.34 19.74 19.50
CA SER A 426 36.54 21.00 18.77
C SER A 426 37.39 21.94 19.63
N ILE A 427 38.51 22.39 19.08
CA ILE A 427 39.41 23.37 19.69
C ILE A 427 38.84 24.77 19.43
N GLY A 428 38.53 25.52 20.48
CA GLY A 428 38.60 26.99 20.50
C GLY A 428 37.37 27.80 20.03
N LYS A 429 36.59 28.23 21.03
CA LYS A 429 35.71 29.43 21.10
C LYS A 429 34.35 29.44 20.34
N VAL A 430 33.30 29.38 21.17
CA VAL A 430 31.86 29.57 20.95
C VAL A 430 31.16 28.46 20.14
N ALA A 431 30.91 27.33 20.82
CA ALA A 431 30.19 26.19 20.26
C ALA A 431 28.67 26.39 20.33
N ALA A 432 28.00 26.43 19.18
CA ALA A 432 26.59 26.08 19.07
C ALA A 432 26.47 24.55 19.24
N LEU A 433 25.57 24.08 20.10
CA LEU A 433 25.31 22.65 20.32
C LEU A 433 24.69 22.03 19.06
N GLY A 434 25.51 21.54 18.15
CA GLY A 434 25.10 20.68 17.04
C GLY A 434 24.98 19.22 17.48
N SER A 435 23.92 18.54 17.05
CA SER A 435 23.59 17.15 17.35
C SER A 435 24.74 16.17 17.04
N PRO A 436 25.07 15.22 17.94
CA PRO A 436 26.04 14.17 17.64
C PRO A 436 25.43 13.10 16.72
N ASN A 437 26.13 12.76 15.63
CA ASN A 437 25.84 11.58 14.82
C ASN A 437 26.36 10.33 15.55
N CYS A 438 25.47 9.41 15.96
CA CYS A 438 25.86 8.17 16.65
C CYS A 438 26.01 7.03 15.64
N THR A 439 27.19 6.39 15.58
CA THR A 439 27.56 5.41 14.52
C THR A 439 27.85 3.99 15.02
N THR A 440 27.56 3.65 16.28
CA THR A 440 27.84 2.30 16.79
C THR A 440 26.83 1.84 17.84
N TYR A 441 26.22 0.66 17.60
CA TYR A 441 25.33 -0.01 18.55
C TYR A 441 26.06 -1.20 19.18
N ARG A 442 25.97 -1.36 20.50
CA ARG A 442 26.36 -2.60 21.21
C ARG A 442 25.17 -3.14 21.97
N THR A 443 24.96 -4.45 21.88
CA THR A 443 23.92 -5.17 22.62
C THR A 443 24.51 -5.73 23.90
N TYR A 444 23.86 -5.50 25.04
CA TYR A 444 24.21 -6.14 26.31
C TYR A 444 23.02 -6.93 26.83
N THR A 445 23.24 -8.20 27.18
CA THR A 445 22.27 -9.06 27.85
C THR A 445 22.74 -9.29 29.27
N SER A 446 21.93 -8.92 30.27
CA SER A 446 22.19 -9.22 31.68
C SER A 446 21.02 -10.00 32.28
N ASN A 447 21.34 -11.00 33.10
CA ASN A 447 20.36 -11.79 33.85
C ASN A 447 20.11 -11.20 35.27
N THR A 448 20.57 -9.97 35.54
CA THR A 448 20.37 -9.26 36.82
C THR A 448 20.15 -7.75 36.59
N ASN A 449 19.48 -7.09 37.54
CA ASN A 449 19.17 -5.64 37.50
C ASN A 449 20.41 -4.71 37.63
N ILE A 450 21.63 -5.21 37.42
CA ILE A 450 22.89 -4.46 37.51
C ILE A 450 23.67 -4.66 36.21
N ILE A 451 24.09 -3.56 35.58
CA ILE A 451 24.98 -3.54 34.41
C ILE A 451 26.38 -3.13 34.89
N ASN A 452 27.32 -4.06 34.91
CA ASN A 452 28.74 -3.75 35.18
C ASN A 452 29.42 -3.27 33.88
N LEU A 453 29.84 -2.00 33.84
CA LEU A 453 30.68 -1.47 32.77
C LEU A 453 32.16 -1.73 33.09
N PRO A 454 32.99 -2.17 32.13
CA PRO A 454 34.42 -2.30 32.33
C PRO A 454 35.08 -0.91 32.39
N ASN A 455 35.77 -0.60 33.49
CA ASN A 455 36.59 0.60 33.65
C ASN A 455 38.01 0.41 33.07
N PRO A 456 38.71 1.50 32.65
CA PRO A 456 38.31 2.91 32.74
C PRO A 456 38.04 3.55 31.37
N ILE A 457 36.90 4.24 31.25
CA ILE A 457 36.57 5.13 30.13
C ILE A 457 36.78 6.59 30.58
N ARG A 458 37.76 7.28 30.00
CA ARG A 458 38.06 8.70 30.28
C ARG A 458 37.26 9.62 29.34
N SER A 459 35.96 9.87 29.60
CA SER A 459 35.15 10.98 29.01
C SER A 459 33.73 11.01 29.61
N PRO A 460 33.06 12.18 29.72
CA PRO A 460 31.71 12.27 30.28
C PRO A 460 30.68 11.63 29.34
N LEU A 461 29.93 10.64 29.86
CA LEU A 461 28.86 9.93 29.16
C LEU A 461 27.50 10.48 29.59
N VAL A 462 26.60 10.70 28.62
CA VAL A 462 25.17 10.94 28.87
C VAL A 462 24.44 9.61 28.77
N LEU A 463 23.84 9.16 29.87
CA LEU A 463 23.08 7.91 29.95
C LEU A 463 21.57 8.21 29.90
N CYS A 464 20.87 7.71 28.88
CA CYS A 464 19.41 7.76 28.82
C CYS A 464 18.86 6.35 29.12
N ILE A 465 18.10 6.21 30.21
CA ILE A 465 17.41 4.96 30.60
C ILE A 465 15.92 5.15 30.36
N PHE A 466 15.27 4.21 29.65
CA PHE A 466 13.82 4.12 29.56
C PHE A 466 13.35 2.84 30.25
N CYS A 467 12.57 2.98 31.32
CA CYS A 467 11.87 1.88 31.98
C CYS A 467 10.39 1.90 31.58
N GLY A 468 9.91 0.85 30.90
CA GLY A 468 8.48 0.64 30.67
C GLY A 468 7.88 -0.18 31.81
N PHE A 469 6.93 0.38 32.56
CA PHE A 469 6.12 -0.37 33.52
C PHE A 469 4.79 -0.81 32.89
N ASN A 470 4.37 -2.01 33.27
CA ASN A 470 3.13 -2.66 32.87
C ASN A 470 2.04 -2.27 33.87
N THR A 471 0.98 -1.55 33.47
CA THR A 471 -0.23 -1.39 34.30
C THR A 471 -1.51 -1.54 33.48
N THR A 472 -2.33 -2.49 33.91
CA THR A 472 -3.73 -2.71 33.56
C THR A 472 -4.61 -1.62 34.17
N TYR A 473 -5.58 -1.07 33.41
CA TYR A 473 -6.55 -0.08 33.92
C TYR A 473 -7.94 -0.72 34.08
N HIS A 474 -8.55 -0.51 35.25
CA HIS A 474 -9.97 -0.74 35.54
C HIS A 474 -10.70 0.61 35.65
N ASP A 475 -11.93 0.66 35.14
CA ASP A 475 -12.92 1.76 35.19
C ASP A 475 -13.25 2.24 36.62
N ILE A 476 -13.32 3.56 36.84
CA ILE A 476 -14.22 4.23 37.81
C ILE A 476 -14.69 5.60 37.26
N THR A 477 -15.99 5.84 37.41
CA THR A 477 -16.86 6.96 37.00
C THR A 477 -16.75 8.24 37.87
N GLN A 478 -16.57 9.41 37.21
CA GLN A 478 -17.06 10.82 37.47
C GLN A 478 -17.04 11.45 38.90
N PRO A 479 -17.12 12.80 39.08
CA PRO A 479 -16.42 13.93 38.45
C PRO A 479 -15.74 14.87 39.48
N HIS A 480 -14.74 15.67 39.09
CA HIS A 480 -14.47 17.08 39.51
C HIS A 480 -13.06 17.51 39.08
N SER A 481 -12.98 18.75 38.63
CA SER A 481 -11.87 19.45 37.97
C SER A 481 -10.75 19.91 38.91
N VAL A 482 -9.49 19.57 38.65
CA VAL A 482 -8.30 20.41 38.97
C VAL A 482 -7.13 20.12 38.01
N ALA A 483 -6.61 21.22 37.43
CA ALA A 483 -5.30 21.52 36.82
C ALA A 483 -4.28 20.43 36.37
N GLY A 484 -3.86 20.56 35.10
CA GLY A 484 -2.51 20.40 34.54
C GLY A 484 -1.53 19.37 35.14
N PHE A 485 -1.28 18.29 34.40
CA PHE A 485 -0.13 17.40 34.64
C PHE A 485 1.16 17.93 33.97
N PRO A 486 2.32 17.88 34.64
CA PRO A 486 3.59 18.31 34.07
C PRO A 486 4.21 17.21 33.18
N VAL A 487 4.91 17.70 32.15
CA VAL A 487 5.83 16.96 31.29
C VAL A 487 6.94 16.34 32.17
N GLY A 488 7.30 15.09 31.87
CA GLY A 488 8.20 14.26 32.68
C GLY A 488 9.51 14.93 33.10
N GLN A 489 9.85 14.79 34.38
CA GLN A 489 11.15 15.19 34.93
C GLN A 489 12.23 14.20 34.50
N CYS A 490 13.31 14.70 33.91
CA CYS A 490 14.58 13.97 33.78
C CYS A 490 15.37 14.12 35.08
N LEU A 491 15.67 13.01 35.76
CA LEU A 491 16.59 13.01 36.91
C LEU A 491 18.03 13.05 36.39
N ALA A 492 18.73 14.17 36.58
CA ALA A 492 20.16 14.27 36.35
C ALA A 492 20.91 13.87 37.63
N ILE A 493 21.63 12.75 37.60
CA ILE A 493 22.57 12.38 38.68
C ILE A 493 23.98 12.75 38.21
N SER A 494 24.58 13.74 38.87
CA SER A 494 25.99 14.10 38.70
C SER A 494 26.83 13.32 39.72
N PHE A 495 27.90 12.67 39.27
CA PHE A 495 28.97 12.22 40.15
C PHE A 495 30.19 13.12 39.94
N THR A 496 30.56 13.88 40.96
CA THR A 496 31.88 14.50 41.08
C THR A 496 32.80 13.53 41.81
N SER A 497 33.93 13.14 41.22
CA SER A 497 34.94 12.33 41.92
C SER A 497 35.76 13.21 42.88
N PRO A 498 36.31 12.65 43.99
CA PRO A 498 37.55 13.16 44.57
C PRO A 498 38.72 13.01 43.59
#